data_AF-A0AAU4BFE6-F1
#
_entry.id   AF-A0AAU4BFE6-F1
#
_cell.length_a   1.000
_cell.length_b   1.000
_cell.length_c   1.000
_cell.angle_alpha   90.00
_cell.angle_beta   90.00
_cell.angle_gamma   90.00
#
_symmetry.space_group_name_H-M   'P 1'
#
loop_
_entity.id
_entity.type
_entity.pdbx_description
1 polymer ?
#
loop_
_entity_poly.entity_id
_entity_poly.type
_entity_poly.pdbx_seq_one_letter_code
_entity_poly.pdbx_strand_id
1 'polypeptide(L)'
;MRRATKIVMPPVAALGLALAAASASAWAAPAEQVESDAGRYFNLHQCAYYSDSAKDLFTTVLPSRQLPTGTNVSNTIDATARCAAVVPPYVSHTAFPGLSGVAALDLTAGRYLNIHQCSYDSPSTGDILTTVLPGRELPTGTNVSNTIDTTAKCAALKPPYTSHRLHLGLTGVATLDLSAGRFINWHQCAYYSDNAKDLFTTMVPVRDLPTGTNVSNTADTSARCTAPKPPYTYHQPHAALIGVFAGSRT
;
A
#
# COMPACT_ATOMS: atom_id res chain seq x y z
N MET A 1 40.75 23.74 70.98
CA MET A 1 41.36 23.62 69.64
C MET A 1 40.81 22.36 68.97
N ARG A 2 39.76 22.48 68.13
CA ARG A 2 39.13 21.34 67.45
C ARG A 2 39.69 21.25 66.02
N ARG A 3 40.35 20.15 65.67
CA ARG A 3 40.88 19.85 64.33
C ARG A 3 39.73 19.49 63.39
N ALA A 4 39.65 20.18 62.25
CA ALA A 4 38.75 19.85 61.17
C ALA A 4 39.40 18.81 60.24
N THR A 5 38.74 17.66 60.08
CA THR A 5 39.17 16.59 59.18
C THR A 5 38.59 16.87 57.79
N LYS A 6 39.46 17.18 56.82
CA LYS A 6 39.10 17.30 55.39
C LYS A 6 38.85 15.90 54.82
N ILE A 7 37.63 15.65 54.36
CA ILE A 7 37.28 14.47 53.55
C ILE A 7 37.51 14.86 52.08
N VAL A 8 38.42 14.15 51.41
CA VAL A 8 38.67 14.26 49.97
C VAL A 8 37.90 13.14 49.29
N MET A 9 36.91 13.50 48.46
CA MET A 9 36.20 12.55 47.59
C MET A 9 36.93 12.42 46.25
N PRO A 10 37.07 11.19 45.71
CA PRO A 10 37.63 10.97 44.37
C PRO A 10 36.60 11.28 43.26
N PRO A 11 37.05 11.60 42.04
CA PRO A 11 36.17 11.86 40.90
C PRO A 11 35.50 10.58 40.40
N VAL A 12 34.18 10.60 40.28
CA VAL A 12 33.38 9.56 39.63
C VAL A 12 33.49 9.74 38.12
N ALA A 13 34.09 8.76 37.44
CA ALA A 13 34.13 8.70 35.99
C ALA A 13 32.74 8.36 35.44
N ALA A 14 32.15 9.29 34.68
CA ALA A 14 30.88 9.08 33.99
C ALA A 14 31.10 8.17 32.76
N LEU A 15 30.56 6.95 32.83
CA LEU A 15 30.51 6.01 31.72
C LEU A 15 29.46 6.51 30.71
N GLY A 16 29.92 7.11 29.60
CA GLY A 16 29.05 7.53 28.51
C GLY A 16 28.52 6.31 27.74
N LEU A 17 27.26 5.95 27.96
CA LEU A 17 26.53 5.04 27.07
C LEU A 17 26.19 5.79 25.77
N ALA A 18 26.98 5.57 24.72
CA ALA A 18 26.60 5.95 23.37
C ALA A 18 25.50 4.99 22.89
N LEU A 19 24.24 5.43 22.91
CA LEU A 19 23.17 4.77 22.17
C LEU A 19 23.49 4.90 20.67
N ALA A 20 24.00 3.84 20.08
CA ALA A 20 24.05 3.71 18.63
C ALA A 20 22.62 3.61 18.12
N ALA A 21 22.09 4.69 17.54
CA ALA A 21 20.88 4.66 16.76
C ALA A 21 21.13 3.72 15.57
N ALA A 22 20.60 2.49 15.65
CA ALA A 22 20.56 1.60 14.52
C ALA A 22 19.66 2.25 13.46
N SER A 23 20.29 2.94 12.51
CA SER A 23 19.64 3.37 11.28
C SER A 23 19.19 2.10 10.56
N ALA A 24 17.91 1.78 10.68
CA ALA A 24 17.26 0.77 9.86
C ALA A 24 17.47 1.19 8.40
N SER A 25 18.40 0.53 7.73
CA SER A 25 18.56 0.65 6.29
C SER A 25 17.27 0.11 5.67
N ALA A 26 16.39 1.02 5.27
CA ALA A 26 15.27 0.68 4.41
C ALA A 26 15.87 0.24 3.08
N TRP A 27 16.03 -1.07 2.88
CA TRP A 27 16.26 -1.64 1.56
C TRP A 27 14.98 -1.43 0.77
N ALA A 28 14.84 -0.24 0.17
CA ALA A 28 13.85 -0.04 -0.87
C ALA A 28 14.23 -1.01 -1.99
N ALA A 29 13.38 -2.00 -2.25
CA ALA A 29 13.51 -2.78 -3.47
C ALA A 29 13.58 -1.80 -4.65
N PRO A 30 14.52 -1.96 -5.59
CA PRO A 30 14.55 -1.11 -6.77
C PRO A 30 13.17 -1.16 -7.41
N ALA A 31 12.61 0.02 -7.68
CA ALA A 31 11.34 0.14 -8.38
C ALA A 31 11.42 -0.68 -9.66
N GLU A 32 10.49 -1.63 -9.83
CA GLU A 32 10.26 -2.18 -11.15
C GLU A 32 9.41 -1.16 -11.91
N GLN A 33 10.11 -0.23 -12.56
CA GLN A 33 9.48 0.81 -13.36
C GLN A 33 8.84 0.16 -14.59
N VAL A 34 7.55 -0.13 -14.49
CA VAL A 34 6.74 -0.43 -15.66
C VAL A 34 6.40 0.90 -16.30
N GLU A 35 7.23 1.36 -17.25
CA GLU A 35 6.84 2.46 -18.12
C GLU A 35 5.70 1.98 -19.01
N SER A 36 4.52 2.54 -18.78
CA SER A 36 3.37 2.35 -19.65
C SER A 36 3.31 3.50 -20.65
N ASP A 37 3.02 3.18 -21.91
CA ASP A 37 2.69 4.19 -22.92
C ASP A 37 1.51 5.05 -22.46
N ALA A 38 1.42 6.26 -23.02
CA ALA A 38 0.24 7.10 -22.87
C ALA A 38 -1.02 6.34 -23.30
N GLY A 39 -2.07 6.42 -22.50
CA GLY A 39 -3.31 5.71 -22.75
C GLY A 39 -4.53 6.39 -22.15
N ARG A 40 -5.70 5.98 -22.63
CA ARG A 40 -7.00 6.48 -22.15
C ARG A 40 -7.44 5.84 -20.83
N TYR A 41 -7.16 4.56 -20.63
CA TYR A 41 -7.64 3.81 -19.49
C TYR A 41 -6.51 3.51 -18.52
N PHE A 42 -6.73 3.78 -17.23
CA PHE A 42 -5.97 3.15 -16.15
C PHE A 42 -6.64 1.83 -15.81
N ASN A 43 -6.07 0.75 -16.31
CA ASN A 43 -6.51 -0.60 -16.00
C ASN A 43 -5.96 -0.95 -14.63
N LEU A 44 -6.76 -0.75 -13.58
CA LEU A 44 -6.39 -1.09 -12.21
C LEU A 44 -6.66 -2.57 -11.98
N HIS A 45 -5.60 -3.36 -11.87
CA HIS A 45 -5.69 -4.75 -11.47
C HIS A 45 -5.49 -4.85 -9.96
N GLN A 46 -6.27 -5.71 -9.32
CA GLN A 46 -5.99 -6.14 -7.95
C GLN A 46 -5.92 -7.65 -7.94
N CYS A 47 -4.88 -8.15 -7.32
CA CYS A 47 -4.67 -9.57 -7.10
C CYS A 47 -4.60 -9.81 -5.60
N ALA A 48 -5.56 -10.59 -5.11
CA ALA A 48 -5.58 -11.07 -3.75
C ALA A 48 -4.95 -12.46 -3.70
N TYR A 49 -4.19 -12.73 -2.65
CA TYR A 49 -3.51 -13.99 -2.44
C TYR A 49 -3.75 -14.43 -1.00
N TYR A 50 -4.00 -15.72 -0.80
CA TYR A 50 -4.09 -16.33 0.53
C TYR A 50 -2.87 -17.23 0.75
N SER A 51 -2.31 -17.25 1.96
CA SER A 51 -1.28 -18.21 2.34
C SER A 51 -1.86 -19.63 2.50
N ASP A 52 -1.06 -20.68 2.37
CA ASP A 52 -1.51 -22.09 2.51
C ASP A 52 -2.10 -22.39 3.90
N SER A 53 -1.78 -21.56 4.91
CA SER A 53 -2.41 -21.62 6.25
C SER A 53 -3.80 -20.96 6.28
N ALA A 54 -4.19 -20.28 5.20
CA ALA A 54 -5.38 -19.46 5.03
C ALA A 54 -5.55 -18.35 6.08
N LYS A 55 -4.44 -17.95 6.73
CA LYS A 55 -4.43 -16.92 7.78
C LYS A 55 -3.91 -15.57 7.31
N ASP A 56 -3.28 -15.52 6.15
CA ASP A 56 -2.73 -14.28 5.63
C ASP A 56 -3.35 -13.99 4.28
N LEU A 57 -4.08 -12.89 4.19
CA LEU A 57 -4.62 -12.40 2.94
C LEU A 57 -3.95 -11.09 2.61
N PHE A 58 -3.14 -11.10 1.56
CA PHE A 58 -2.54 -9.87 1.06
C PHE A 58 -3.08 -9.53 -0.33
N THR A 59 -3.16 -8.24 -0.62
CA THR A 59 -3.51 -7.74 -1.95
C THR A 59 -2.37 -6.94 -2.55
N THR A 60 -2.16 -7.12 -3.85
CA THR A 60 -1.27 -6.27 -4.65
C THR A 60 -2.01 -5.70 -5.84
N VAL A 61 -1.69 -4.45 -6.17
CA VAL A 61 -2.19 -3.73 -7.35
C VAL A 61 -1.06 -3.25 -8.24
N LEU A 62 0.18 -3.46 -7.83
CA LEU A 62 1.35 -3.07 -8.60
C LEU A 62 2.08 -4.29 -9.14
N PRO A 63 2.58 -4.23 -10.38
CA PRO A 63 3.42 -5.28 -10.92
C PRO A 63 4.74 -5.34 -10.13
N SER A 64 5.20 -6.57 -9.88
CA SER A 64 6.54 -6.85 -9.37
C SER A 64 6.98 -8.23 -9.86
N ARG A 65 8.28 -8.49 -9.86
CA ARG A 65 8.84 -9.81 -10.21
C ARG A 65 8.23 -10.94 -9.39
N GLN A 66 7.91 -10.67 -8.12
CA GLN A 66 7.38 -11.67 -7.19
C GLN A 66 5.86 -11.78 -7.22
N LEU A 67 5.18 -10.67 -7.47
CA LEU A 67 3.73 -10.53 -7.49
C LEU A 67 3.29 -9.76 -8.74
N PRO A 68 3.30 -10.41 -9.93
CA PRO A 68 2.92 -9.74 -11.16
C PRO A 68 1.43 -9.44 -11.14
N THR A 69 1.09 -8.17 -11.36
CA THR A 69 -0.27 -7.71 -11.62
C THR A 69 -0.34 -7.08 -13.01
N GLY A 70 -1.53 -7.01 -13.58
CA GLY A 70 -1.73 -6.42 -14.90
C GLY A 70 -1.85 -4.89 -14.93
N THR A 71 -1.68 -4.19 -13.80
CA THR A 71 -1.98 -2.75 -13.73
C THR A 71 -1.17 -1.97 -14.75
N ASN A 72 -1.86 -1.23 -15.62
CA ASN A 72 -1.27 -0.52 -16.74
C ASN A 72 -2.08 0.71 -17.14
N VAL A 73 -1.51 1.54 -18.02
CA VAL A 73 -2.26 2.53 -18.80
C VAL A 73 -2.23 2.13 -20.27
N SER A 74 -3.39 2.05 -20.90
CA SER A 74 -3.48 1.72 -22.33
C SER A 74 -4.72 2.33 -22.99
N ASN A 75 -4.84 2.17 -24.30
CA ASN A 75 -6.03 2.58 -25.05
C ASN A 75 -7.13 1.50 -25.08
N THR A 76 -6.91 0.37 -24.40
CA THR A 76 -7.80 -0.77 -24.37
C THR A 76 -8.23 -1.08 -22.94
N ILE A 77 -9.49 -1.44 -22.77
CA ILE A 77 -10.02 -1.90 -21.48
C ILE A 77 -9.55 -3.35 -21.26
N ASP A 78 -8.90 -3.60 -20.12
CA ASP A 78 -8.66 -4.97 -19.67
C ASP A 78 -9.94 -5.55 -19.06
N ALA A 79 -10.37 -6.70 -19.57
CA ALA A 79 -11.60 -7.38 -19.12
C ALA A 79 -11.35 -8.43 -18.02
N THR A 80 -10.10 -8.85 -17.84
CA THR A 80 -9.74 -9.91 -16.89
C THR A 80 -8.54 -9.53 -16.04
N ALA A 81 -8.58 -9.90 -14.76
CA ALA A 81 -7.47 -9.70 -13.86
C ALA A 81 -6.30 -10.63 -14.26
N ARG A 82 -5.15 -10.03 -14.58
CA ARG A 82 -3.89 -10.75 -14.77
C ARG A 82 -3.17 -10.89 -13.43
N CYS A 83 -3.47 -11.97 -12.72
CA CYS A 83 -2.80 -12.35 -11.48
C CYS A 83 -1.92 -13.56 -11.75
N ALA A 84 -0.61 -13.36 -11.73
CA ALA A 84 0.32 -14.47 -11.97
C ALA A 84 0.53 -15.29 -10.70
N ALA A 85 1.04 -16.52 -10.89
CA ALA A 85 1.50 -17.36 -9.80
C ALA A 85 2.61 -16.65 -9.02
N VAL A 86 2.52 -16.70 -7.71
CA VAL A 86 3.59 -16.25 -6.80
C VAL A 86 4.85 -17.06 -7.04
N VAL A 87 5.98 -16.38 -7.13
CA VAL A 87 7.32 -17.01 -7.17
C VAL A 87 7.96 -16.97 -5.78
N PRO A 88 8.99 -17.80 -5.48
CA PRO A 88 9.67 -17.80 -4.19
C PRO A 88 10.04 -16.39 -3.69
N PRO A 89 9.90 -16.11 -2.37
CA PRO A 89 9.61 -17.04 -1.27
C PRO A 89 8.11 -17.35 -1.04
N TYR A 90 7.21 -16.81 -1.87
CA TYR A 90 5.76 -16.88 -1.65
C TYR A 90 5.08 -18.09 -2.27
N VAL A 91 5.82 -19.17 -2.56
CA VAL A 91 5.26 -20.38 -3.19
C VAL A 91 4.12 -21.01 -2.41
N SER A 92 3.96 -20.66 -1.14
CA SER A 92 2.86 -21.05 -0.27
C SER A 92 1.67 -20.09 -0.33
N HIS A 93 1.53 -19.26 -1.36
CA HIS A 93 0.34 -18.44 -1.55
C HIS A 93 -0.35 -18.82 -2.84
N THR A 94 -1.67 -18.70 -2.87
CA THR A 94 -2.46 -18.96 -4.05
C THR A 94 -3.34 -17.76 -4.34
N ALA A 95 -3.44 -17.39 -5.62
CA ALA A 95 -4.34 -16.30 -6.03
C ALA A 95 -5.77 -16.64 -5.61
N PHE A 96 -6.49 -15.64 -5.11
CA PHE A 96 -7.87 -15.75 -4.67
C PHE A 96 -8.78 -15.06 -5.69
N PRO A 97 -9.42 -15.78 -6.62
CA PRO A 97 -10.17 -15.16 -7.72
C PRO A 97 -11.35 -14.31 -7.25
N GLY A 98 -11.99 -14.66 -6.12
CA GLY A 98 -13.15 -13.95 -5.60
C GLY A 98 -12.87 -12.52 -5.11
N LEU A 99 -11.60 -12.18 -4.87
CA LEU A 99 -11.15 -10.85 -4.44
C LEU A 99 -10.14 -10.23 -5.41
N SER A 100 -9.88 -10.92 -6.52
CA SER A 100 -9.06 -10.44 -7.61
C SER A 100 -9.96 -9.91 -8.72
N GLY A 101 -9.52 -8.84 -9.39
CA GLY A 101 -10.35 -8.17 -10.39
C GLY A 101 -9.57 -7.15 -11.20
N VAL A 102 -10.27 -6.56 -12.16
CA VAL A 102 -9.78 -5.43 -12.92
C VAL A 102 -10.88 -4.38 -13.06
N ALA A 103 -10.50 -3.12 -13.00
CA ALA A 103 -11.35 -1.99 -13.35
C ALA A 103 -10.61 -1.08 -14.31
N ALA A 104 -11.19 -0.86 -15.48
CA ALA A 104 -10.68 0.14 -16.41
C ALA A 104 -11.30 1.50 -16.10
N LEU A 105 -10.45 2.45 -15.71
CA LEU A 105 -10.86 3.81 -15.37
C LEU A 105 -10.52 4.73 -16.54
N ASP A 106 -11.53 5.34 -17.16
CA ASP A 106 -11.32 6.30 -18.25
C ASP A 106 -10.74 7.60 -17.69
N LEU A 107 -9.44 7.82 -17.93
CA LEU A 107 -8.69 9.00 -17.46
C LEU A 107 -9.15 10.31 -18.12
N THR A 108 -9.95 10.23 -19.18
CA THR A 108 -10.53 11.40 -19.86
C THR A 108 -11.91 11.78 -19.31
N ALA A 109 -12.52 10.93 -18.48
CA ALA A 109 -13.86 11.17 -17.93
C ALA A 109 -13.90 12.28 -16.87
N GLY A 110 -12.75 12.76 -16.40
CA GLY A 110 -12.68 13.80 -15.38
C GLY A 110 -11.26 14.22 -15.04
N ARG A 111 -11.15 15.26 -14.21
CA ARG A 111 -9.86 15.82 -13.77
C ARG A 111 -9.17 14.99 -12.68
N TYR A 112 -9.94 14.30 -11.86
CA TYR A 112 -9.44 13.66 -10.64
C TYR A 112 -9.59 12.15 -10.71
N LEU A 113 -8.48 11.43 -10.47
CA LEU A 113 -8.52 10.01 -10.12
C LEU A 113 -8.66 9.91 -8.60
N ASN A 114 -9.84 9.52 -8.14
CA ASN A 114 -10.15 9.29 -6.73
C ASN A 114 -9.92 7.81 -6.42
N ILE A 115 -8.96 7.50 -5.57
CA ILE A 115 -8.61 6.14 -5.16
C ILE A 115 -9.18 5.91 -3.77
N HIS A 116 -10.11 4.98 -3.67
CA HIS A 116 -10.75 4.63 -2.42
C HIS A 116 -10.15 3.33 -1.92
N GLN A 117 -9.40 3.39 -0.82
CA GLN A 117 -8.93 2.19 -0.13
C GLN A 117 -9.88 1.84 0.99
N CYS A 118 -10.43 0.64 0.94
CA CYS A 118 -11.25 0.07 1.99
C CYS A 118 -10.52 -1.11 2.59
N SER A 119 -10.25 -1.04 3.89
CA SER A 119 -9.63 -2.13 4.63
C SER A 119 -10.64 -2.71 5.61
N TYR A 120 -10.68 -4.03 5.74
CA TYR A 120 -11.61 -4.73 6.60
C TYR A 120 -10.90 -5.72 7.51
N ASP A 121 -11.20 -5.70 8.82
CA ASP A 121 -10.69 -6.65 9.79
C ASP A 121 -11.63 -7.85 9.96
N SER A 122 -11.06 -9.06 9.97
CA SER A 122 -11.75 -10.28 10.35
C SER A 122 -11.59 -10.52 11.86
N PRO A 123 -12.65 -10.41 12.67
CA PRO A 123 -12.53 -10.63 14.12
C PRO A 123 -12.23 -12.09 14.47
N SER A 124 -12.49 -13.04 13.56
CA SER A 124 -12.26 -14.47 13.78
C SER A 124 -10.85 -14.93 13.44
N THR A 125 -10.22 -14.31 12.45
CA THR A 125 -8.89 -14.75 11.95
C THR A 125 -7.78 -13.74 12.25
N GLY A 126 -8.14 -12.47 12.45
CA GLY A 126 -7.19 -11.36 12.61
C GLY A 126 -6.93 -10.62 11.30
N ASP A 127 -7.26 -11.22 10.16
CA ASP A 127 -6.87 -10.76 8.83
C ASP A 127 -7.37 -9.35 8.50
N ILE A 128 -6.58 -8.63 7.72
CA ILE A 128 -6.81 -7.28 7.23
C ILE A 128 -6.88 -7.33 5.71
N LEU A 129 -8.10 -7.34 5.19
CA LEU A 129 -8.38 -7.32 3.77
C LEU A 129 -8.40 -5.88 3.23
N THR A 130 -7.46 -5.53 2.35
CA THR A 130 -7.47 -4.23 1.64
C THR A 130 -7.97 -4.38 0.21
N THR A 131 -8.87 -3.49 -0.23
CA THR A 131 -9.33 -3.40 -1.63
C THR A 131 -9.38 -1.94 -2.10
N VAL A 132 -9.09 -1.73 -3.39
CA VAL A 132 -9.22 -0.46 -4.10
C VAL A 132 -10.07 -0.55 -5.37
N LEU A 133 -10.57 -1.74 -5.71
CA LEU A 133 -11.37 -1.93 -6.91
C LEU A 133 -12.82 -1.47 -6.74
N PRO A 134 -13.45 -0.86 -7.75
CA PRO A 134 -14.89 -0.62 -7.79
C PRO A 134 -15.72 -1.90 -8.09
N GLY A 135 -15.25 -3.07 -7.64
CA GLY A 135 -15.72 -4.40 -8.05
C GLY A 135 -17.03 -4.89 -7.40
N ARG A 136 -17.39 -6.15 -7.67
CA ARG A 136 -18.72 -6.72 -7.33
C ARG A 136 -18.86 -7.18 -5.87
N GLU A 137 -17.81 -7.79 -5.32
CA GLU A 137 -17.83 -8.37 -3.97
C GLU A 137 -17.52 -7.33 -2.90
N LEU A 138 -16.51 -6.48 -3.15
CA LEU A 138 -16.11 -5.39 -2.26
C LEU A 138 -15.96 -4.08 -3.03
N PRO A 139 -17.06 -3.48 -3.51
CA PRO A 139 -16.97 -2.22 -4.24
C PRO A 139 -16.38 -1.12 -3.37
N THR A 140 -15.40 -0.44 -3.92
CA THR A 140 -14.94 0.87 -3.43
C THR A 140 -15.49 1.99 -4.30
N GLY A 141 -15.39 3.22 -3.82
CA GLY A 141 -15.75 4.40 -4.61
C GLY A 141 -14.72 4.82 -5.66
N THR A 142 -13.67 4.02 -5.93
CA THR A 142 -12.59 4.40 -6.86
C THR A 142 -13.16 4.78 -8.22
N ASN A 143 -12.85 6.00 -8.68
CA ASN A 143 -13.43 6.58 -9.88
C ASN A 143 -12.51 7.63 -10.54
N VAL A 144 -12.87 8.02 -11.76
CA VAL A 144 -12.40 9.27 -12.37
C VAL A 144 -13.58 10.23 -12.46
N SER A 145 -13.43 11.45 -11.95
CA SER A 145 -14.50 12.45 -11.98
C SER A 145 -13.96 13.89 -11.95
N ASN A 146 -14.85 14.87 -12.06
CA ASN A 146 -14.50 16.30 -11.92
C ASN A 146 -14.59 16.80 -10.47
N THR A 147 -14.85 15.90 -9.51
CA THR A 147 -15.01 16.23 -8.10
C THR A 147 -13.98 15.49 -7.26
N ILE A 148 -13.38 16.20 -6.30
CA ILE A 148 -12.50 15.60 -5.31
C ILE A 148 -13.37 14.84 -4.30
N ASP A 149 -13.09 13.55 -4.12
CA ASP A 149 -13.67 12.77 -3.03
C ASP A 149 -12.82 12.94 -1.77
N THR A 150 -13.43 13.43 -0.68
CA THR A 150 -12.74 13.68 0.60
C THR A 150 -12.96 12.57 1.63
N THR A 151 -13.84 11.61 1.32
CA THR A 151 -14.16 10.48 2.18
C THR A 151 -14.19 9.17 1.40
N ALA A 152 -13.59 8.13 1.97
CA ALA A 152 -13.65 6.78 1.41
C ALA A 152 -15.10 6.24 1.42
N LYS A 153 -15.64 6.01 0.23
CA LYS A 153 -16.86 5.23 0.01
C LYS A 153 -16.51 3.74 -0.03
N CYS A 154 -16.94 3.01 1.00
CA CYS A 154 -16.73 1.58 1.14
C CYS A 154 -18.09 0.87 1.20
N ALA A 155 -18.27 -0.17 0.38
CA ALA A 155 -19.52 -0.92 0.36
C ALA A 155 -19.70 -1.82 1.58
N ALA A 156 -20.94 -2.17 1.86
CA ALA A 156 -21.25 -3.24 2.80
C ALA A 156 -20.72 -4.58 2.25
N LEU A 157 -20.19 -5.38 3.16
CA LEU A 157 -19.64 -6.71 2.89
C LEU A 157 -20.77 -7.68 2.53
N LYS A 158 -20.55 -8.48 1.49
CA LYS A 158 -21.45 -9.58 1.09
C LYS A 158 -20.89 -10.93 1.57
N PRO A 159 -21.74 -11.97 1.73
CA PRO A 159 -21.25 -13.31 2.03
C PRO A 159 -20.16 -13.74 1.03
N PRO A 160 -19.07 -14.39 1.48
CA PRO A 160 -18.82 -14.89 2.85
C PRO A 160 -18.21 -13.88 3.83
N TYR A 161 -17.96 -12.62 3.42
CA TYR A 161 -17.22 -11.63 4.20
C TYR A 161 -18.06 -10.85 5.21
N THR A 162 -19.32 -11.21 5.45
CA THR A 162 -20.22 -10.47 6.35
C THR A 162 -19.73 -10.40 7.80
N SER A 163 -18.80 -11.27 8.21
CA SER A 163 -18.16 -11.23 9.52
C SER A 163 -17.08 -10.15 9.64
N HIS A 164 -16.53 -9.67 8.52
CA HIS A 164 -15.48 -8.66 8.55
C HIS A 164 -16.08 -7.29 8.94
N ARG A 165 -15.25 -6.40 9.46
CA ARG A 165 -15.64 -5.05 9.89
C ARG A 165 -14.78 -4.03 9.18
N LEU A 166 -15.33 -2.84 8.92
CA LEU A 166 -14.55 -1.79 8.27
C LEU A 166 -13.48 -1.27 9.22
N HIS A 167 -12.22 -1.38 8.80
CA HIS A 167 -11.08 -0.90 9.55
C HIS A 167 -10.86 0.59 9.25
N LEU A 168 -11.49 1.46 10.05
CA LEU A 168 -11.48 2.91 9.84
C LEU A 168 -10.07 3.53 9.84
N GLY A 169 -9.13 2.96 10.59
CA GLY A 169 -7.75 3.47 10.65
C GLY A 169 -6.91 3.21 9.39
N LEU A 170 -7.36 2.29 8.52
CA LEU A 170 -6.68 1.84 7.30
C LEU A 170 -7.54 2.09 6.05
N THR A 171 -8.67 2.75 6.23
CA THR A 171 -9.60 3.14 5.17
C THR A 171 -9.40 4.62 4.86
N GLY A 172 -9.30 4.97 3.58
CA GLY A 172 -9.01 6.34 3.17
C GLY A 172 -9.22 6.59 1.68
N VAL A 173 -9.05 7.84 1.28
CA VAL A 173 -9.11 8.26 -0.12
C VAL A 173 -7.89 9.10 -0.47
N ALA A 174 -7.29 8.80 -1.61
CA ALA A 174 -6.30 9.69 -2.25
C ALA A 174 -6.92 10.24 -3.53
N THR A 175 -6.92 11.55 -3.68
CA THR A 175 -7.34 12.21 -4.91
C THR A 175 -6.13 12.73 -5.66
N LEU A 176 -6.03 12.32 -6.93
CA LEU A 176 -4.94 12.66 -7.82
C LEU A 176 -5.44 13.61 -8.91
N ASP A 177 -4.89 14.83 -8.97
CA ASP A 177 -5.16 15.76 -10.06
C ASP A 177 -4.39 15.35 -11.31
N LEU A 178 -5.10 14.77 -12.29
CA LEU A 178 -4.52 14.26 -13.52
C LEU A 178 -3.91 15.37 -14.39
N SER A 179 -4.23 16.64 -14.14
CA SER A 179 -3.61 17.77 -14.84
C SER A 179 -2.27 18.21 -14.25
N ALA A 180 -1.94 17.78 -13.03
CA ALA A 180 -0.74 18.23 -12.31
C ALA A 180 0.58 17.68 -12.87
N GLY A 181 0.52 16.68 -13.75
CA GLY A 181 1.71 15.96 -14.21
C GLY A 181 1.45 15.08 -15.42
N ARG A 182 2.48 14.36 -15.85
CA ARG A 182 2.42 13.38 -16.94
C ARG A 182 2.48 11.94 -16.44
N PHE A 183 2.84 11.75 -15.17
CA PHE A 183 2.96 10.44 -14.56
C PHE A 183 2.02 10.33 -13.38
N ILE A 184 1.30 9.21 -13.31
CA ILE A 184 0.73 8.70 -12.06
C ILE A 184 1.83 7.84 -11.42
N ASN A 185 2.41 8.34 -10.34
CA ASN A 185 3.34 7.58 -9.50
C ASN A 185 2.49 6.87 -8.47
N TRP A 186 2.22 5.58 -8.67
CA TRP A 186 1.40 4.78 -7.78
C TRP A 186 2.29 4.02 -6.81
N HIS A 187 2.11 4.20 -5.50
CA HIS A 187 2.91 3.54 -4.49
C HIS A 187 2.06 2.52 -3.73
N GLN A 188 2.63 1.37 -3.44
CA GLN A 188 2.02 0.38 -2.54
C GLN A 188 3.02 0.04 -1.45
N CYS A 189 2.62 0.19 -0.21
CA CYS A 189 3.43 -0.13 0.96
C CYS A 189 2.87 -1.38 1.63
N ALA A 190 3.73 -2.37 1.91
CA ALA A 190 3.33 -3.58 2.63
C ALA A 190 3.79 -3.53 4.09
N TYR A 191 2.85 -3.85 4.98
CA TYR A 191 3.03 -3.82 6.41
C TYR A 191 2.61 -5.15 7.03
N TYR A 192 3.23 -5.49 8.14
CA TYR A 192 2.81 -6.58 9.00
C TYR A 192 2.20 -6.01 10.28
N SER A 193 1.05 -6.53 10.68
CA SER A 193 0.39 -6.16 11.92
C SER A 193 0.72 -7.21 12.98
N ASP A 194 1.48 -6.83 14.01
CA ASP A 194 1.86 -7.77 15.07
C ASP A 194 0.66 -8.29 15.88
N ASN A 195 -0.41 -7.49 15.93
CA ASN A 195 -1.65 -7.85 16.64
C ASN A 195 -2.53 -8.79 15.83
N ALA A 196 -2.67 -8.51 14.52
CA ALA A 196 -3.45 -9.34 13.60
C ALA A 196 -2.69 -10.60 13.18
N LYS A 197 -1.37 -10.58 13.32
CA LYS A 197 -0.44 -11.55 12.73
C LYS A 197 -0.54 -11.66 11.21
N ASP A 198 -0.92 -10.57 10.55
CA ASP A 198 -1.31 -10.55 9.14
C ASP A 198 -0.57 -9.47 8.33
N LEU A 199 -0.49 -9.70 7.02
CA LEU A 199 0.08 -8.82 6.01
C LEU A 199 -0.99 -7.99 5.31
N PHE A 200 -0.81 -6.68 5.31
CA PHE A 200 -1.69 -5.78 4.57
C PHE A 200 -0.89 -4.78 3.76
N THR A 201 -1.57 -4.18 2.78
CA THR A 201 -1.00 -3.13 1.94
C THR A 201 -1.78 -1.83 2.07
N THR A 202 -1.08 -0.72 1.83
CA THR A 202 -1.68 0.60 1.68
C THR A 202 -1.21 1.24 0.39
N MET A 203 -2.14 1.83 -0.34
CA MET A 203 -1.92 2.55 -1.60
C MET A 203 -2.24 4.04 -1.45
N VAL A 204 -3.10 4.38 -0.49
CA VAL A 204 -3.47 5.76 -0.16
C VAL A 204 -2.94 6.14 1.23
N PRO A 205 -2.69 7.43 1.48
CA PRO A 205 -2.33 7.88 2.82
C PRO A 205 -3.45 7.56 3.81
N VAL A 206 -3.17 6.70 4.79
CA VAL A 206 -4.11 6.36 5.86
C VAL A 206 -3.44 6.55 7.21
N ARG A 207 -4.01 7.42 8.05
CA ARG A 207 -3.51 7.72 9.40
C ARG A 207 -2.00 8.05 9.40
N ASP A 208 -1.18 7.23 10.07
CA ASP A 208 0.27 7.38 10.21
C ASP A 208 1.06 6.59 9.13
N LEU A 209 0.38 6.08 8.10
CA LEU A 209 0.95 5.31 6.99
C LEU A 209 0.81 6.12 5.69
N PRO A 210 1.59 7.20 5.50
CA PRO A 210 1.58 7.93 4.24
C PRO A 210 2.23 7.09 3.13
N THR A 211 1.65 7.17 1.94
CA THR A 211 2.20 6.61 0.71
C THR A 211 2.71 7.74 -0.18
N GLY A 212 3.70 7.44 -1.03
CA GLY A 212 4.22 8.42 -2.01
C GLY A 212 3.32 8.67 -3.22
N THR A 213 2.13 8.06 -3.28
CA THR A 213 1.24 8.09 -4.45
C THR A 213 0.92 9.53 -4.85
N ASN A 214 1.27 9.91 -6.09
CA ASN A 214 1.14 11.28 -6.59
C ASN A 214 0.97 11.34 -8.11
N VAL A 215 0.69 12.55 -8.62
CA VAL A 215 0.83 12.89 -10.04
C VAL A 215 1.93 13.94 -10.19
N SER A 216 2.89 13.71 -11.09
CA SER A 216 3.99 14.65 -11.30
C SER A 216 4.56 14.60 -12.74
N ASN A 217 5.50 15.49 -13.04
CA ASN A 217 6.22 15.49 -14.32
C ASN A 217 7.44 14.54 -14.35
N THR A 218 7.74 13.91 -13.21
CA THR A 218 8.90 13.05 -13.01
C THR A 218 8.47 11.68 -12.53
N ALA A 219 8.92 10.65 -13.24
CA ALA A 219 8.77 9.27 -12.80
C ALA A 219 9.51 9.09 -11.47
N ASP A 220 8.80 8.64 -10.45
CA ASP A 220 9.44 8.22 -9.21
C ASP A 220 10.17 6.88 -9.48
N THR A 221 11.42 6.77 -9.01
CA THR A 221 12.28 5.59 -9.22
C THR A 221 12.38 4.70 -7.99
N SER A 222 11.66 5.05 -6.94
CA SER A 222 11.58 4.28 -5.70
C SER A 222 10.27 4.55 -5.00
N ALA A 223 9.75 3.51 -4.37
CA ALA A 223 8.54 3.63 -3.59
C ALA A 223 8.85 4.28 -2.23
N ARG A 224 8.14 5.37 -1.94
CA ARG A 224 8.18 6.10 -0.67
C ARG A 224 7.13 5.55 0.29
N CYS A 225 7.59 4.77 1.25
CA CYS A 225 6.79 4.29 2.37
C CYS A 225 7.40 4.86 3.66
N THR A 226 6.57 5.20 4.64
CA THR A 226 7.07 5.66 5.95
C THR A 226 7.04 4.51 6.97
N ALA A 227 8.06 4.51 7.84
CA ALA A 227 8.16 3.56 8.93
C ALA A 227 6.86 3.60 9.75
N PRO A 228 6.19 2.44 9.91
CA PRO A 228 4.98 2.40 10.69
C PRO A 228 5.27 2.73 12.16
N LYS A 229 4.30 3.35 12.83
CA LYS A 229 4.27 3.34 14.29
C LYS A 229 3.73 1.98 14.78
N PRO A 230 4.11 1.52 15.99
CA PRO A 230 3.46 0.37 16.61
C PRO A 230 1.93 0.49 16.56
N PRO A 231 1.20 -0.60 16.29
CA PRO A 231 1.64 -2.00 16.30
C PRO A 231 2.06 -2.58 14.94
N TYR A 232 2.38 -1.76 13.94
CA TYR A 232 2.75 -2.25 12.61
C TYR A 232 4.27 -2.25 12.41
N THR A 233 4.76 -3.19 11.62
CA THR A 233 6.16 -3.31 11.18
C THR A 233 6.23 -3.42 9.66
N TYR A 234 7.39 -3.13 9.06
CA TYR A 234 7.57 -3.32 7.63
C TYR A 234 7.71 -4.78 7.27
N HIS A 235 7.02 -5.21 6.21
CA HIS A 235 7.27 -6.52 5.62
C HIS A 235 8.34 -6.44 4.53
N GLN A 236 9.53 -6.91 4.86
CA GLN A 236 10.77 -6.63 4.12
C GLN A 236 10.93 -7.21 2.69
N PRO A 237 10.10 -8.12 2.14
CA PRO A 237 10.19 -8.43 0.71
C PRO A 237 9.30 -7.53 -0.19
N HIS A 238 8.34 -6.78 0.37
CA HIS A 238 7.39 -5.92 -0.38
C HIS A 238 7.13 -4.57 0.26
N ALA A 239 8.04 -4.09 1.10
CA ALA A 239 7.84 -2.89 1.90
C ALA A 239 7.35 -1.69 1.05
N ALA A 240 7.75 -1.64 -0.22
CA ALA A 240 7.40 -0.58 -1.14
C ALA A 240 7.45 -1.07 -2.62
N LEU A 241 6.37 -0.90 -3.37
CA LEU A 241 6.29 -1.07 -4.83
C LEU A 241 5.88 0.25 -5.47
N ILE A 242 6.33 0.50 -6.70
CA ILE A 242 5.90 1.66 -7.49
C ILE A 242 5.58 1.29 -8.93
N GLY A 243 4.46 1.80 -9.44
CA GLY A 243 4.13 1.83 -10.86
C GLY A 243 4.13 3.27 -11.37
N VAL A 244 4.71 3.50 -12.54
CA VAL A 244 4.78 4.83 -13.18
C VAL A 244 4.02 4.78 -14.49
N PHE A 245 2.90 5.48 -14.55
CA PHE A 245 2.02 5.41 -15.72
C PHE A 245 1.95 6.74 -16.45
N ALA A 246 2.29 6.76 -17.73
CA ALA A 246 2.19 7.96 -18.54
C ALA A 246 0.71 8.28 -18.86
N GLY A 247 0.28 9.49 -18.53
CA GLY A 247 -1.01 10.01 -18.97
C GLY A 247 -0.93 10.49 -20.42
N SER A 248 -1.99 10.23 -21.19
CA SER A 248 -2.18 10.86 -22.50
C SER A 248 -2.49 12.34 -22.32
N ARG A 249 -1.53 13.22 -22.68
CA ARG A 249 -1.84 14.62 -23.01
C ARG A 249 -1.90 14.73 -24.53
N THR A 250 -3.11 14.82 -25.07
CA THR A 250 -3.34 15.51 -26.35
C THR A 250 -3.52 16.99 -26.10
#